data_AF-A0A9X1T434-F1
#
_entry.id   AF-A0A9X1T434-F1
#
_cell.length_a   1.000
_cell.length_b   1.000
_cell.length_c   1.000
_cell.angle_alpha   90.00
_cell.angle_beta   90.00
_cell.angle_gamma   90.00
#
_symmetry.space_group_name_H-M   'P 1'
#
loop_
_entity.id
_entity.type
_entity.pdbx_description
1 polymer ?
#
loop_
_entity_poly.entity_id
_entity_poly.type
_entity_poly.pdbx_seq_one_letter_code
_entity_poly.pdbx_strand_id
1 'polypeptide(L)'
;MSLARRSLLGLPSARGGLSSTGADHLYTTNLAEKRTAIVRGYRDETEATSPIYVFPRPLLHAGVHAVPLHRLYHPQAQDHLYTTDPVEVRRSIQRLGYRDELRFDSLWVLPGGRTPDSVRLLRLWHPERQDHLYTTDQAEADHAVQQLGYRRRPFAPRPEPDVLIAPSLAEGITAVRLHRLYRE
;
A
#
# COMPACT_ATOMS: atom_id res chain seq x y z
N MET A 1 -25.53 -21.61 -5.25
CA MET A 1 -26.25 -20.41 -4.81
C MET A 1 -25.31 -19.23 -4.93
N SER A 2 -25.77 -18.21 -5.67
CA SER A 2 -25.02 -17.08 -6.20
C SER A 2 -24.54 -16.11 -5.11
N LEU A 3 -23.28 -15.67 -5.21
CA LEU A 3 -22.87 -14.35 -4.73
C LEU A 3 -22.16 -13.65 -5.89
N ALA A 4 -22.91 -12.77 -6.54
CA ALA A 4 -22.37 -11.82 -7.48
C ALA A 4 -21.28 -11.00 -6.78
N ARG A 5 -20.03 -11.13 -7.23
CA ARG A 5 -18.96 -10.20 -6.88
C ARG A 5 -19.34 -8.84 -7.46
N ARG A 6 -19.92 -7.98 -6.62
CA ARG A 6 -20.15 -6.57 -6.93
C ARG A 6 -18.80 -5.95 -7.28
N SER A 7 -18.62 -5.66 -8.57
CA SER A 7 -17.62 -4.72 -9.05
C SER A 7 -17.95 -3.33 -8.48
N LEU A 8 -17.19 -2.90 -7.48
CA LEU A 8 -17.31 -1.59 -6.82
C LEU A 8 -15.93 -1.14 -6.35
N LEU A 9 -15.03 -0.83 -7.28
CA LEU A 9 -13.82 -0.08 -6.97
C LEU A 9 -14.08 1.38 -7.28
N GLY A 10 -14.29 2.16 -6.23
CA GLY A 10 -14.58 3.60 -6.24
C GLY A 10 -13.38 4.47 -6.60
N LEU A 11 -12.58 4.08 -7.59
CA LEU A 11 -11.59 4.97 -8.18
C LEU A 11 -12.33 5.90 -9.15
N PRO A 12 -12.35 7.23 -8.93
CA PRO A 12 -13.15 8.12 -9.74
C PRO A 12 -12.75 8.06 -11.21
N SER A 13 -13.77 8.07 -12.07
CA SER A 13 -13.57 8.32 -13.50
C SER A 13 -13.04 9.74 -13.67
N ALA A 14 -11.97 9.90 -14.44
CA ALA A 14 -11.33 11.19 -14.70
C ALA A 14 -12.31 12.21 -15.31
N ARG A 15 -12.97 13.00 -14.47
CA ARG A 15 -13.72 14.19 -14.88
C ARG A 15 -13.59 15.29 -13.84
N GLY A 16 -12.74 16.28 -14.16
CA GLY A 16 -12.82 17.61 -13.57
C GLY A 16 -11.44 18.19 -13.23
N GLY A 17 -11.04 19.21 -13.99
CA GLY A 17 -10.08 20.25 -13.60
C GLY A 17 -8.68 19.81 -13.17
N LEU A 18 -7.66 20.19 -13.93
CA LEU A 18 -6.26 20.12 -13.51
C LEU A 18 -6.03 21.02 -12.27
N SER A 19 -6.28 20.48 -11.08
CA SER A 19 -5.71 20.94 -9.82
C SER A 19 -4.37 20.24 -9.66
N SER A 20 -3.29 20.99 -9.45
CA SER A 20 -1.92 20.51 -9.37
C SER A 20 -1.57 19.84 -8.03
N THR A 21 -2.50 19.11 -7.42
CA THR A 21 -2.25 18.24 -6.27
C THR A 21 -2.25 16.80 -6.79
N GLY A 22 -1.14 16.09 -6.59
CA GLY A 22 -1.05 14.67 -6.94
C GLY A 22 -2.06 13.88 -6.14
N ALA A 23 -2.69 12.90 -6.80
CA ALA A 23 -3.50 11.92 -6.08
C ALA A 23 -2.57 11.12 -5.15
N ASP A 24 -3.07 10.70 -3.99
CA ASP A 24 -2.26 10.00 -2.99
C ASP A 24 -3.03 8.90 -2.30
N HIS A 25 -2.40 7.74 -2.20
CA HIS A 25 -2.82 6.67 -1.30
C HIS A 25 -1.98 6.63 -0.02
N LEU A 26 -2.66 6.80 1.12
CA LEU A 26 -2.08 6.63 2.44
C LEU A 26 -2.48 5.26 3.02
N TYR A 27 -1.49 4.51 3.46
CA TYR A 27 -1.62 3.19 4.07
C TYR A 27 -1.10 3.27 5.52
N THR A 28 -1.98 3.03 6.50
CA THR A 28 -1.63 3.21 7.91
C THR A 28 -2.35 2.22 8.83
N THR A 29 -1.66 1.74 9.87
CA THR A 29 -2.28 1.01 10.98
C THR A 29 -2.77 1.93 12.10
N ASN A 30 -2.44 3.22 12.02
CA ASN A 30 -2.71 4.20 13.07
C ASN A 30 -4.08 4.84 12.91
N LEU A 31 -4.96 4.59 13.87
CA LEU A 31 -6.32 5.12 13.84
C LEU A 31 -6.36 6.65 13.99
N ALA A 32 -5.42 7.26 14.72
CA ALA A 32 -5.34 8.71 14.88
C ALA A 32 -4.86 9.38 13.59
N GLU A 33 -3.88 8.78 12.89
CA GLU A 33 -3.44 9.23 11.57
C GLU A 33 -4.59 9.13 10.56
N LYS A 34 -5.29 7.98 10.53
CA LYS A 34 -6.48 7.79 9.70
C LYS A 34 -7.53 8.88 9.92
N ARG A 35 -7.89 9.16 11.19
CA ARG A 35 -8.84 10.23 11.53
C ARG A 35 -8.35 11.59 11.05
N THR A 36 -7.07 11.88 11.22
CA THR A 36 -6.46 13.14 10.77
C THR A 36 -6.46 13.27 9.25
N ALA A 37 -6.15 12.19 8.52
CA ALA A 37 -6.18 12.15 7.07
C ALA A 37 -7.60 12.36 6.53
N ILE A 38 -8.62 11.75 7.15
CA ILE A 38 -10.02 11.99 6.79
C ILE A 38 -10.39 13.47 6.95
N VAL A 39 -9.99 14.12 8.04
CA VAL A 39 -10.20 15.57 8.24
C VAL A 39 -9.48 16.40 7.16
N ARG A 40 -8.36 15.90 6.62
CA ARG A 40 -7.59 16.52 5.53
C ARG A 40 -8.10 16.16 4.12
N GLY A 41 -9.28 15.56 4.01
CA GLY A 41 -9.96 15.29 2.75
C GLY A 41 -9.68 13.92 2.14
N TYR A 42 -9.00 13.00 2.84
CA TYR A 42 -8.90 11.62 2.37
C TYR A 42 -10.23 10.89 2.55
N ARG A 43 -10.60 10.10 1.54
CA ARG A 43 -11.68 9.11 1.61
C ARG A 43 -11.14 7.81 2.18
N ASP A 44 -11.92 7.15 3.02
CA ASP A 44 -11.57 5.85 3.56
C ASP A 44 -12.04 4.72 2.64
N GLU A 45 -11.09 3.99 2.07
CA GLU A 45 -11.34 2.86 1.15
C GLU A 45 -11.12 1.51 1.83
N THR A 46 -10.84 1.48 3.14
CA THR A 46 -10.42 0.26 3.87
C THR A 46 -11.36 -0.93 3.67
N GLU A 47 -12.67 -0.70 3.62
CA GLU A 47 -13.70 -1.75 3.46
C GLU A 47 -14.10 -1.99 1.99
N ALA A 48 -13.63 -1.16 1.06
CA ALA A 48 -13.91 -1.29 -0.36
C ALA A 48 -12.92 -2.21 -1.10
N THR A 49 -11.84 -2.63 -0.43
CA THR A 49 -10.74 -3.38 -1.03
C THR A 49 -10.48 -4.69 -0.29
N SER A 50 -9.69 -5.57 -0.91
CA SER A 50 -9.16 -6.75 -0.21
C SER A 50 -8.36 -6.31 1.02
N PRO A 51 -8.50 -7.00 2.17
CA PRO A 51 -7.85 -6.58 3.39
C PRO A 51 -6.35 -6.88 3.34
N ILE A 52 -5.57 -5.91 3.82
CA ILE A 52 -4.12 -6.02 3.99
C ILE A 52 -3.84 -6.03 5.48
N TYR A 53 -3.13 -7.05 5.95
CA TYR A 53 -2.66 -7.16 7.32
C TYR A 53 -1.13 -7.17 7.34
N VAL A 54 -0.58 -6.38 8.26
CA VAL A 54 0.86 -6.24 8.48
C VAL A 54 1.19 -6.50 9.94
N PHE A 55 2.45 -6.79 10.23
CA PHE A 55 2.89 -6.98 11.59
C PHE A 55 3.28 -5.63 12.21
N PRO A 56 2.87 -5.34 13.46
CA PRO A 56 3.20 -4.08 14.14
C PRO A 56 4.62 -4.05 14.72
N ARG A 57 5.36 -5.16 14.61
CA ARG A 57 6.70 -5.37 15.18
C ARG A 57 7.44 -6.47 14.42
N PRO A 58 8.79 -6.52 14.48
CA PRO A 58 9.53 -7.64 13.91
C PRO A 58 9.11 -8.96 14.54
N LEU A 59 8.98 -10.01 13.71
CA LEU A 59 8.62 -11.35 14.15
C LEU A 59 9.03 -12.45 13.15
N LEU A 60 8.94 -13.70 13.61
CA LEU A 60 9.12 -14.90 12.82
C LEU A 60 7.74 -15.51 12.53
N HIS A 61 7.40 -15.69 11.25
CA HIS A 61 6.13 -16.28 10.81
C HIS A 61 6.41 -17.40 9.81
N ALA A 62 5.91 -18.62 10.09
CA ALA A 62 6.14 -19.80 9.26
C ALA A 62 7.63 -20.02 8.87
N GLY A 63 8.56 -19.72 9.77
CA GLY A 63 10.01 -19.84 9.52
C GLY A 63 10.64 -18.67 8.73
N VAL A 64 9.89 -17.61 8.44
CA VAL A 64 10.36 -16.43 7.71
C VAL A 64 10.38 -15.20 8.62
N HIS A 65 11.50 -14.50 8.68
CA HIS A 65 11.60 -13.23 9.41
C HIS A 65 10.92 -12.11 8.65
N ALA A 66 10.01 -11.40 9.32
CA ALA A 66 9.43 -10.18 8.79
C ALA A 66 10.52 -9.09 8.65
N VAL A 67 10.38 -8.27 7.62
CA VAL A 67 11.27 -7.16 7.29
C VAL A 67 10.53 -5.83 7.37
N PRO A 68 11.22 -4.71 7.64
CA PRO A 68 10.56 -3.42 7.72
C PRO A 68 10.04 -2.99 6.34
N LEU A 69 8.80 -2.49 6.30
CA LEU A 69 8.23 -1.78 5.18
C LEU A 69 8.38 -0.28 5.43
N HIS A 70 9.31 0.35 4.72
CA HIS A 70 9.57 1.77 4.84
C HIS A 70 8.46 2.57 4.17
N ARG A 71 7.94 3.58 4.86
CA ARG A 71 7.02 4.59 4.30
C ARG A 71 7.79 5.88 4.04
N LEU A 72 7.90 6.26 2.78
CA LEU A 72 8.58 7.47 2.34
C LEU A 72 7.56 8.46 1.79
N TYR A 73 7.70 9.74 2.11
CA TYR A 73 6.80 10.79 1.65
C TYR A 73 7.52 11.82 0.77
N HIS A 74 6.92 12.17 -0.36
CA HIS A 74 7.40 13.23 -1.25
C HIS A 74 6.54 14.49 -1.09
N PRO A 75 7.02 15.57 -0.45
CA PRO A 75 6.17 16.70 -0.07
C PRO A 75 5.62 17.52 -1.25
N GLN A 76 6.34 17.62 -2.37
CA GLN A 76 5.87 18.36 -3.55
C GLN A 76 4.88 17.55 -4.39
N ALA A 77 5.14 16.26 -4.61
CA ALA A 77 4.23 15.35 -5.32
C ALA A 77 3.02 14.95 -4.48
N GLN A 78 3.13 15.07 -3.15
CA GLN A 78 2.18 14.57 -2.17
C GLN A 78 1.98 13.04 -2.22
N ASP A 79 3.03 12.28 -2.52
CA ASP A 79 2.98 10.81 -2.72
C ASP A 79 3.66 10.03 -1.60
N HIS A 80 3.09 8.87 -1.28
CA HIS A 80 3.71 7.87 -0.41
C HIS A 80 4.24 6.65 -1.16
N LEU A 81 5.51 6.34 -0.91
CA LEU A 81 6.19 5.14 -1.39
C LEU A 81 6.41 4.16 -0.23
N TYR A 82 5.95 2.91 -0.40
CA TYR A 82 6.16 1.81 0.54
C TYR A 82 7.10 0.79 -0.09
N THR A 83 8.22 0.50 0.57
CA THR A 83 9.21 -0.43 0.03
C THR A 83 10.02 -1.12 1.12
N THR A 84 10.39 -2.37 0.87
CA THR A 84 11.33 -3.15 1.70
C THR A 84 12.74 -3.12 1.11
N ASP A 85 12.95 -2.49 -0.06
CA ASP A 85 14.25 -2.48 -0.73
C ASP A 85 15.11 -1.31 -0.21
N PRO A 86 16.19 -1.58 0.55
CA PRO A 86 17.07 -0.52 1.06
C PRO A 86 17.76 0.29 -0.05
N VAL A 87 17.90 -0.28 -1.26
CA VAL A 87 18.45 0.45 -2.41
C VAL A 87 17.43 1.47 -2.92
N GLU A 88 16.15 1.09 -3.00
CA GLU A 88 15.07 2.01 -3.37
C GLU A 88 14.91 3.11 -2.33
N VAL A 89 14.93 2.78 -1.03
CA VAL A 89 14.90 3.78 0.05
C VAL A 89 16.02 4.81 -0.11
N ARG A 90 17.26 4.34 -0.23
CA ARG A 90 18.42 5.21 -0.40
C ARG A 90 18.29 6.09 -1.63
N ARG A 91 17.90 5.51 -2.78
CA ARG A 91 17.74 6.24 -4.04
C ARG A 91 16.64 7.30 -3.94
N SER A 92 15.50 6.95 -3.35
CA SER A 92 14.35 7.85 -3.23
C SER A 92 14.68 9.07 -2.37
N ILE A 93 15.39 8.87 -1.25
CA ILE A 93 15.83 9.95 -0.37
C ILE A 93 16.92 10.81 -1.04
N GLN A 94 17.95 10.18 -1.59
CA GLN A 94 19.13 10.91 -2.08
C GLN A 94 18.91 11.61 -3.42
N ARG A 95 17.97 11.12 -4.25
CA ARG A 95 17.85 11.56 -5.65
C ARG A 95 16.44 11.97 -6.05
N LEU A 96 15.41 11.52 -5.35
CA LEU A 96 14.02 11.71 -5.78
C LEU A 96 13.21 12.57 -4.80
N GLY A 97 13.84 13.20 -3.80
CA GLY A 97 13.19 14.18 -2.92
C GLY A 97 12.27 13.59 -1.85
N TYR A 98 12.20 12.26 -1.71
CA TYR A 98 11.44 11.62 -0.65
C TYR A 98 12.10 11.81 0.72
N ARG A 99 11.28 11.77 1.76
CA ARG A 99 11.69 11.78 3.17
C ARG A 99 11.20 10.51 3.84
N ASP A 100 12.04 9.89 4.63
CA ASP A 100 11.65 8.71 5.40
C ASP A 100 10.82 9.10 6.61
N GLU A 101 9.64 8.50 6.77
CA GLU A 101 8.70 8.79 7.85
C GLU A 101 8.84 7.82 9.04
N LEU A 102 10.03 7.25 9.24
CA LEU A 102 10.46 6.24 10.24
C LEU A 102 9.87 6.28 11.67
N ARG A 103 9.13 7.32 12.06
CA ARG A 103 8.69 7.59 13.43
C ARG A 103 7.25 7.23 13.76
N PHE A 104 6.39 6.94 12.80
CA PHE A 104 4.98 6.64 13.06
C PHE A 104 4.68 5.24 12.54
N ASP A 105 4.61 4.28 13.47
CA ASP A 105 4.11 2.91 13.26
C ASP A 105 4.96 2.05 12.32
N SER A 106 5.97 1.38 12.90
CA SER A 106 6.78 0.42 12.16
C SER A 106 5.91 -0.67 11.53
N LEU A 107 5.80 -0.66 10.20
CA LEU A 107 5.13 -1.67 9.43
C LEU A 107 6.11 -2.78 9.09
N TRP A 108 5.72 -4.03 9.32
CA TRP A 108 6.55 -5.19 9.01
C TRP A 108 5.78 -6.16 8.13
N VAL A 109 6.45 -6.66 7.10
CA VAL A 109 5.88 -7.53 6.06
C VAL A 109 6.81 -8.71 5.80
N LEU A 110 6.35 -9.70 5.05
CA LEU A 110 7.20 -10.82 4.63
C LEU A 110 8.01 -10.38 3.39
N PRO A 111 9.31 -10.71 3.30
CA PRO A 111 10.20 -10.25 2.22
C PRO A 111 9.86 -10.78 0.81
N GLY A 112 8.74 -11.47 0.65
CA GLY A 112 8.31 -12.16 -0.57
C GLY A 112 8.71 -13.63 -0.55
N GLY A 113 7.88 -14.47 -1.17
CA GLY A 113 8.01 -15.92 -1.09
C GLY A 113 6.85 -16.45 -0.26
N ARG A 114 5.82 -16.91 -0.98
CA ARG A 114 4.51 -17.24 -0.43
C ARG A 114 4.64 -18.18 0.77
N THR A 115 4.28 -17.67 1.95
CA THR A 115 3.87 -18.54 3.06
C THR A 115 2.42 -18.99 2.83
N PRO A 116 1.94 -20.08 3.45
CA PRO A 116 0.63 -20.67 3.15
C PRO A 116 -0.57 -19.72 3.27
N ASP A 117 -0.38 -18.61 3.98
CA ASP A 117 -1.38 -17.65 4.42
C ASP A 117 -1.04 -16.19 3.99
N SER A 118 0.00 -16.02 3.18
CA SER A 118 0.39 -14.73 2.63
C SER A 118 0.10 -14.63 1.14
N VAL A 119 -0.15 -13.41 0.70
CA VAL A 119 -0.30 -13.07 -0.71
C VAL A 119 0.66 -11.95 -1.06
N ARG A 120 0.98 -11.83 -2.35
CA ARG A 120 1.84 -10.77 -2.84
C ARG A 120 1.15 -9.41 -2.71
N LEU A 121 1.84 -8.41 -2.18
CA LEU A 121 1.44 -7.01 -2.30
C LEU A 121 1.85 -6.51 -3.69
N LEU A 122 0.86 -6.19 -4.53
CA LEU A 122 1.08 -5.64 -5.87
C LEU A 122 1.24 -4.13 -5.77
N ARG A 123 2.32 -3.60 -6.34
CA ARG A 123 2.57 -2.16 -6.45
C ARG A 123 2.40 -1.68 -7.90
N LEU A 124 1.60 -0.63 -8.07
CA LEU A 124 1.37 0.05 -9.35
C LEU A 124 1.77 1.52 -9.25
N TRP A 125 2.10 2.14 -10.38
CA TRP A 125 2.54 3.53 -10.47
C TRP A 125 1.74 4.31 -11.52
N HIS A 126 1.27 5.50 -11.18
CA HIS A 126 0.64 6.43 -12.12
C HIS A 126 1.58 7.60 -12.44
N PRO A 127 2.18 7.68 -13.64
CA PRO A 127 3.22 8.67 -13.93
C PRO A 127 2.74 10.13 -13.94
N GLU A 128 1.50 10.39 -14.35
CA GLU A 128 0.98 11.77 -14.45
C GLU A 128 0.54 12.33 -13.10
N ARG A 129 -0.17 11.53 -12.30
CA ARG A 129 -0.60 11.87 -10.94
C ARG A 129 0.50 11.74 -9.89
N GLN A 130 1.58 11.05 -10.23
CA GLN A 130 2.67 10.69 -9.34
C GLN A 130 2.20 9.89 -8.11
N ASP A 131 1.35 8.89 -8.30
CA ASP A 131 0.73 8.11 -7.22
C ASP A 131 1.12 6.63 -7.27
N HIS A 132 1.28 6.02 -6.10
CA HIS A 132 1.42 4.57 -5.94
C HIS A 132 0.16 3.90 -5.38
N LEU A 133 -0.29 2.84 -6.07
CA LEU A 133 -1.36 1.98 -5.61
C LEU A 133 -0.79 0.63 -5.12
N TYR A 134 -1.19 0.22 -3.92
CA TYR A 134 -0.83 -1.07 -3.31
C TYR A 134 -2.08 -1.90 -3.08
N THR A 135 -2.12 -3.10 -3.67
CA THR A 135 -3.27 -3.99 -3.56
C THR A 135 -2.86 -5.45 -3.53
N THR A 136 -3.67 -6.29 -2.91
CA THR A 136 -3.55 -7.75 -3.01
C THR A 136 -4.54 -8.33 -4.02
N ASP A 137 -5.44 -7.51 -4.56
CA ASP A 137 -6.45 -7.94 -5.52
C ASP A 137 -5.92 -7.83 -6.95
N GLN A 138 -5.81 -8.98 -7.61
CA GLN A 138 -5.35 -9.05 -8.99
C GLN A 138 -6.32 -8.34 -9.95
N ALA A 139 -7.63 -8.40 -9.71
CA ALA A 139 -8.63 -7.76 -10.55
C ALA A 139 -8.61 -6.23 -10.40
N GLU A 140 -8.35 -5.72 -9.18
CA GLU A 140 -8.12 -4.28 -8.97
C GLU A 140 -6.88 -3.81 -9.74
N ALA A 141 -5.77 -4.55 -9.63
CA ALA A 141 -4.54 -4.19 -10.32
C ALA A 141 -4.74 -4.18 -11.84
N ASP A 142 -5.47 -5.15 -12.39
CA ASP A 142 -5.77 -5.22 -13.82
C ASP A 142 -6.66 -4.07 -14.27
N HIS A 143 -7.70 -3.74 -13.50
CA HIS A 143 -8.56 -2.60 -13.78
C HIS A 143 -7.78 -1.28 -13.75
N ALA A 144 -6.93 -1.07 -12.74
CA ALA A 144 -6.12 0.14 -12.61
C ALA A 144 -5.18 0.34 -13.81
N VAL A 145 -4.59 -0.75 -14.30
CA VAL A 145 -3.73 -0.71 -15.50
C VAL A 145 -4.52 -0.47 -16.77
N GLN A 146 -5.65 -1.16 -16.95
CA GLN A 146 -6.41 -1.12 -18.20
C GLN A 146 -7.24 0.16 -18.37
N GLN A 147 -7.73 0.72 -17.26
CA GLN A 147 -8.75 1.77 -17.30
C GLN A 147 -8.30 3.09 -16.65
N LEU A 148 -7.30 3.05 -15.74
CA LEU A 148 -6.99 4.20 -14.89
C LEU A 148 -5.58 4.76 -15.09
N GLY A 149 -4.82 4.25 -16.06
CA GLY A 149 -3.51 4.80 -16.44
C GLY A 149 -2.34 4.35 -15.57
N TYR A 150 -2.56 3.44 -14.61
CA TYR A 150 -1.48 2.86 -13.82
C TYR A 150 -0.60 1.93 -14.66
N ARG A 151 0.64 1.78 -14.24
CA ARG A 151 1.61 0.86 -14.85
C ARG A 151 2.11 -0.09 -13.78
N ARG A 152 2.24 -1.36 -14.16
CA ARG A 152 3.07 -2.30 -13.40
C ARG A 152 4.52 -1.85 -13.56
N ARG A 153 5.19 -1.54 -12.46
CA ARG A 153 6.63 -1.25 -12.53
C ARG A 153 7.37 -2.55 -12.88
N PRO A 154 8.35 -2.54 -13.80
CA PRO A 154 9.20 -3.71 -14.00
C PRO A 154 9.94 -4.02 -12.70
N PHE A 155 10.01 -5.30 -12.37
CA PHE A 155 10.57 -5.84 -11.15
C PHE A 155 11.89 -5.14 -10.77
N ALA A 156 11.91 -4.57 -9.57
CA ALA A 156 13.16 -4.31 -8.86
C ALA A 156 13.92 -5.65 -8.71
N PRO A 157 15.24 -5.64 -8.44
CA PRO A 157 15.99 -6.88 -8.22
C PRO A 157 15.45 -7.75 -7.06
N ARG A 158 14.52 -7.25 -6.25
CA ARG A 158 13.79 -8.01 -5.23
C ARG A 158 12.32 -8.18 -5.58
N PRO A 159 11.71 -9.33 -5.25
CA PRO A 159 10.26 -9.48 -5.28
C PRO A 159 9.61 -8.43 -4.36
N GLU A 160 8.49 -7.87 -4.80
CA GLU A 160 7.57 -7.13 -3.93
C GLU A 160 7.21 -7.98 -2.68
N PRO A 161 6.99 -7.36 -1.51
CA PRO A 161 6.75 -8.09 -0.27
C PRO A 161 5.41 -8.82 -0.28
N ASP A 162 5.29 -9.84 0.57
CA ASP A 162 4.02 -10.51 0.83
C ASP A 162 3.39 -9.95 2.12
N VAL A 163 2.06 -9.89 2.14
CA VAL A 163 1.24 -9.44 3.28
C VAL A 163 0.22 -10.52 3.63
N LEU A 164 -0.34 -10.43 4.83
CA LEU A 164 -1.39 -11.33 5.27
C LEU A 164 -2.76 -10.82 4.83
N ILE A 165 -3.69 -11.74 4.60
CA ILE A 165 -5.10 -11.42 4.25
C ILE A 165 -6.07 -11.70 5.41
N ALA A 166 -5.55 -12.11 6.56
CA ALA A 166 -6.30 -12.39 7.78
C ALA A 166 -5.54 -11.91 9.03
N PRO A 167 -6.23 -11.58 10.13
CA PRO A 167 -5.63 -11.01 11.34
C PRO A 167 -4.81 -11.99 12.19
N SER A 168 -4.93 -13.30 11.96
CA SER A 168 -4.42 -14.35 12.86
C SER A 168 -3.70 -15.44 12.11
N LEU A 169 -2.46 -15.72 12.50
CA LEU A 169 -1.76 -16.96 12.20
C LEU A 169 -0.93 -17.36 13.43
N ALA A 170 -1.47 -18.32 14.18
CA ALA A 170 -0.86 -19.00 15.32
C ALA A 170 -0.45 -18.14 16.55
N GLU A 171 -0.67 -18.74 17.73
CA GLU A 171 -0.26 -18.35 19.08
C GLU A 171 0.28 -16.92 19.30
N GLY A 172 -0.61 -16.00 19.71
CA GLY A 172 -0.23 -14.74 20.35
C GLY A 172 0.33 -13.64 19.44
N ILE A 173 0.33 -13.83 18.12
CA ILE A 173 0.75 -12.82 17.15
C ILE A 173 -0.48 -12.27 16.42
N THR A 174 -0.80 -10.99 16.67
CA THR A 174 -1.92 -10.30 16.01
C THR A 174 -1.38 -9.41 14.89
N ALA A 175 -1.65 -9.79 13.65
CA ALA A 175 -1.44 -8.89 12.52
C ALA A 175 -2.50 -7.78 12.57
N VAL A 176 -2.09 -6.57 12.23
CA VAL A 176 -2.96 -5.38 12.30
C VAL A 176 -3.45 -5.06 10.91
N ARG A 177 -4.75 -4.78 10.79
CA ARG A 177 -5.34 -4.36 9.52
C ARG A 177 -4.78 -3.00 9.16
N LEU A 178 -4.33 -2.89 7.93
CA LEU A 178 -3.85 -1.66 7.36
C LEU A 178 -5.04 -0.92 6.72
N HIS A 179 -5.19 0.36 7.07
CA HIS A 179 -6.20 1.25 6.51
C HIS A 179 -5.68 1.86 5.21
N ARG A 180 -6.50 1.78 4.17
CA ARG A 180 -6.23 2.43 2.88
C ARG A 180 -7.10 3.67 2.75
N LEU A 181 -6.46 4.79 2.47
CA LEU A 181 -7.08 6.11 2.34
C LEU A 181 -6.65 6.72 1.01
N TYR A 182 -7.54 7.44 0.36
CA TYR A 182 -7.29 8.04 -0.95
C TYR A 182 -7.70 9.51 -1.00
N ARG A 183 -6.87 10.36 -1.62
CA ARG A 183 -7.17 11.76 -1.89
C ARG A 183 -6.80 12.13 -3.34
N GLU A 184 -7.59 13.02 -3.93
CA GLU A 184 -7.36 13.66 -5.24
C GLU A 184 -6.86 15.11 -5.07
#